data_AF-A0AAU9WFF1-F1
#
_entry.id   AF-A0AAU9WFF1-F1
#
_cell.length_a   1.000
_cell.length_b   1.000
_cell.length_c   1.000
_cell.angle_alpha   90.00
_cell.angle_beta   90.00
_cell.angle_gamma   90.00
#
_symmetry.space_group_name_H-M   'P 1'
#
loop_
_entity.id
_entity.type
_entity.pdbx_description
1 polymer ?
#
loop_
_entity_poly.entity_id
_entity_poly.type
_entity_poly.pdbx_seq_one_letter_code
_entity_poly.pdbx_strand_id
1 'polypeptide(L)'
;MSNPCQQGALFCRPLYSQDDYECVCKPGFTSRNCETDINECSSNPCLNGGTCTDQINRYICACPVWTEGVSCETVRVLDIHVRSEGCEDAGRADVCGKAYIKVDGTDHSPHSRGYNVVVVDGATGAVLGTRGFDTHEDSSAGNRLRDYLNGLHGHKIVLVAIQDEGSIHMSPAIDALKRLGATDPVQPDDRGSFAFAGYAGANKPQWITQRRADKGQGPSEIFPKIALSGGSSLFLVSVRVLDIHVRSEGCEDAGRAGVCGKAYIKVDGTDHSPHSRGYNVVVVDGATGEVLDTRGFDTHKNSSAGNGLKDYLNGLHGHKIVLVAIQDDGSQHMSPAIDALKRLGATDPIAPDHRGSFAFAGYAGTNKPQWITQRRADKGQGPSEIFPKIALSAGVFG
;
A
#
# COMPACT_ATOMS: atom_id res chain seq x y z
N MET A 1 53.28 -7.23 -28.32
CA MET A 1 52.95 -7.27 -26.88
C MET A 1 51.59 -7.92 -26.72
N SER A 2 51.47 -8.94 -25.87
CA SER A 2 50.18 -9.54 -25.50
C SER A 2 49.37 -8.54 -24.69
N ASN A 3 48.05 -8.45 -24.93
CA ASN A 3 47.16 -7.63 -24.11
C ASN A 3 47.06 -8.26 -22.71
N PRO A 4 47.50 -7.59 -21.63
CA PRO A 4 47.46 -8.14 -20.27
C PRO A 4 46.06 -8.08 -19.64
N CYS A 5 45.15 -7.26 -20.16
CA CYS A 5 43.81 -7.08 -19.64
C CYS A 5 42.92 -8.31 -19.88
N GLN A 6 42.10 -8.64 -18.89
CA GLN A 6 41.19 -9.78 -18.90
C GLN A 6 39.78 -9.41 -19.36
N GLN A 7 38.87 -10.38 -19.34
CA GLN A 7 37.48 -10.27 -19.84
C GLN A 7 36.67 -9.11 -19.24
N GLY A 8 36.99 -8.69 -18.02
CA GLY A 8 36.38 -7.55 -17.35
C GLY A 8 36.85 -6.19 -17.85
N ALA A 9 37.83 -6.11 -18.76
CA ALA A 9 38.32 -4.84 -19.27
C ALA A 9 37.43 -4.27 -20.39
N LEU A 10 37.24 -2.95 -20.36
CA LEU A 10 36.60 -2.16 -21.40
C LEU A 10 37.60 -1.86 -22.53
N PHE A 11 38.82 -1.43 -22.18
CA PHE A 11 39.96 -1.31 -23.09
C PHE A 11 41.29 -1.27 -22.33
N CYS A 12 42.38 -1.59 -23.05
CA CYS A 12 43.76 -1.51 -22.59
C CYS A 12 44.43 -0.29 -23.24
N ARG A 13 45.11 0.57 -22.46
CA ARG A 13 45.92 1.68 -23.02
C ARG A 13 47.36 1.66 -22.49
N PRO A 14 48.36 1.98 -23.33
CA PRO A 14 49.74 2.17 -22.88
C PRO A 14 49.86 3.45 -22.04
N LEU A 15 50.72 3.43 -21.02
CA LEU A 15 51.08 4.61 -20.23
C LEU A 15 52.39 5.23 -20.75
N TYR A 16 52.71 6.46 -20.33
CA TYR A 16 53.86 7.23 -20.86
C TYR A 16 55.24 6.63 -20.51
N SER A 17 55.32 5.67 -19.58
CA SER A 17 56.50 4.85 -19.34
C SER A 17 56.52 3.67 -20.32
N GLN A 18 57.68 3.41 -20.93
CA GLN A 18 57.84 2.58 -22.13
C GLN A 18 57.46 1.08 -21.98
N ASP A 19 57.04 0.64 -20.78
CA ASP A 19 56.65 -0.73 -20.46
C ASP A 19 55.43 -0.85 -19.52
N ASP A 20 54.62 0.22 -19.37
CA ASP A 20 53.45 0.21 -18.46
C ASP A 20 52.11 0.36 -19.20
N TYR A 21 51.04 -0.10 -18.57
CA TYR A 21 49.70 -0.15 -19.14
C TYR A 21 48.63 0.08 -18.08
N GLU A 22 47.44 0.47 -18.54
CA GLU A 22 46.25 0.58 -17.73
C GLU A 22 45.10 -0.18 -18.40
N CYS A 23 44.45 -1.06 -17.63
CA CYS A 23 43.19 -1.66 -18.00
C CYS A 23 42.06 -0.82 -17.40
N VAL A 24 41.22 -0.24 -18.26
CA VAL A 24 40.00 0.41 -17.80
C VAL A 24 38.94 -0.66 -17.63
N CYS A 25 38.54 -0.96 -16.40
CA CYS A 25 37.58 -2.03 -16.13
C CYS A 25 36.15 -1.62 -16.51
N LYS A 26 35.39 -2.59 -17.01
CA LYS A 26 33.93 -2.48 -17.09
C LYS A 26 33.39 -2.30 -15.66
N PRO A 27 32.25 -1.60 -15.48
CA PRO A 27 31.54 -1.61 -14.22
C PRO A 27 31.34 -3.04 -13.71
N GLY A 28 31.49 -3.26 -12.40
CA GLY A 28 31.47 -4.59 -11.78
C GLY A 28 32.82 -5.30 -11.73
N PHE A 29 33.87 -4.81 -12.40
CA PHE A 29 35.21 -5.43 -12.34
C PHE A 29 36.24 -4.52 -11.66
N THR A 30 37.18 -5.14 -10.96
CA THR A 30 38.32 -4.48 -10.30
C THR A 30 39.61 -5.25 -10.59
N SER A 31 40.70 -4.88 -9.91
CA SER A 31 42.10 -5.32 -10.08
C SER A 31 42.81 -4.81 -11.35
N ARG A 32 44.15 -4.91 -11.35
CA ARG A 32 45.03 -4.31 -12.38
C ARG A 32 44.68 -4.77 -13.80
N ASN A 33 44.24 -6.01 -13.96
CA ASN A 33 43.88 -6.59 -15.25
C ASN A 33 42.36 -6.78 -15.42
N CYS A 34 41.52 -6.24 -14.53
CA CYS A 34 40.07 -6.43 -14.56
C CYS A 34 39.64 -7.90 -14.49
N GLU A 35 40.39 -8.72 -13.75
CA GLU A 35 40.12 -10.15 -13.54
C GLU A 35 39.19 -10.43 -12.37
N THR A 36 39.05 -9.48 -11.44
CA THR A 36 38.26 -9.67 -10.22
C THR A 36 36.86 -9.10 -10.43
N ASP A 37 35.85 -9.95 -10.36
CA ASP A 37 34.44 -9.52 -10.23
C ASP A 37 34.24 -8.91 -8.84
N ILE A 38 33.63 -7.73 -8.78
CA ILE A 38 33.28 -7.08 -7.52
C ILE A 38 32.11 -7.87 -6.93
N ASN A 39 32.21 -8.28 -5.67
CA ASN A 39 31.09 -8.92 -5.00
C ASN A 39 30.13 -7.85 -4.45
N GLU A 40 29.06 -7.51 -5.18
CA GLU A 40 28.06 -6.53 -4.74
C GLU A 40 27.31 -6.97 -3.48
N CYS A 41 27.24 -8.29 -3.21
CA CYS A 41 26.64 -8.84 -1.99
C CYS A 41 27.49 -8.62 -0.73
N SER A 42 28.77 -8.22 -0.84
CA SER A 42 29.65 -8.00 0.32
C SER A 42 29.15 -6.94 1.28
N SER A 43 28.32 -6.01 0.80
CA SER A 43 27.68 -4.95 1.60
C SER A 43 26.40 -5.39 2.31
N ASN A 44 25.98 -6.65 2.18
CA ASN A 44 24.68 -7.18 2.63
C ASN A 44 23.49 -6.32 2.20
N PRO A 45 23.30 -6.10 0.87
CA PRO A 45 22.29 -5.17 0.38
C PRO A 45 20.85 -5.69 0.56
N CYS A 46 20.64 -6.99 0.78
CA CYS A 46 19.31 -7.57 0.96
C CYS A 46 18.85 -7.47 2.42
N LEU A 47 17.81 -6.70 2.65
CA LEU A 47 17.21 -6.45 3.96
C LEU A 47 16.20 -7.54 4.34
N ASN A 48 15.71 -7.49 5.59
CA ASN A 48 14.59 -8.29 6.09
C ASN A 48 14.72 -9.81 5.88
N GLY A 49 15.95 -10.33 5.89
CA GLY A 49 16.23 -11.76 5.68
C GLY A 49 16.29 -12.19 4.21
N GLY A 50 16.40 -11.25 3.27
CA GLY A 50 16.65 -11.53 1.86
C GLY A 50 17.99 -12.24 1.62
N THR A 51 17.99 -13.18 0.67
CA THR A 51 19.22 -13.88 0.25
C THR A 51 19.82 -13.17 -0.96
N CYS A 52 21.09 -12.74 -0.84
CA CYS A 52 21.80 -12.04 -1.91
C CYS A 52 22.49 -13.01 -2.87
N THR A 53 22.31 -12.79 -4.16
CA THR A 53 23.08 -13.44 -5.23
C THR A 53 23.85 -12.39 -6.01
N ASP A 54 25.16 -12.57 -6.05
CA ASP A 54 26.11 -11.71 -6.74
C ASP A 54 25.94 -11.79 -8.27
N GLN A 55 26.14 -10.68 -8.97
CA GLN A 55 26.04 -10.56 -10.42
C GLN A 55 26.97 -9.44 -10.91
N ILE A 56 27.45 -9.50 -12.14
CA ILE A 56 28.30 -8.43 -12.68
C ILE A 56 27.61 -7.05 -12.57
N ASN A 57 28.21 -6.15 -11.77
CA ASN A 57 27.79 -4.76 -11.57
C ASN A 57 26.39 -4.60 -10.93
N ARG A 58 25.84 -5.64 -10.30
CA ARG A 58 24.53 -5.58 -9.63
C ARG A 58 24.37 -6.74 -8.65
N TYR A 59 23.31 -6.72 -7.85
CA TYR A 59 22.93 -7.89 -7.04
C TYR A 59 21.48 -8.25 -7.31
N ILE A 60 21.11 -9.49 -6.98
CA ILE A 60 19.71 -9.95 -6.97
C ILE A 60 19.38 -10.42 -5.56
N CYS A 61 18.33 -9.84 -4.97
CA CYS A 61 17.78 -10.31 -3.71
C CYS A 61 16.61 -11.27 -3.94
N ALA A 62 16.71 -12.48 -3.39
CA ALA A 62 15.56 -13.36 -3.22
C ALA A 62 14.84 -12.96 -1.92
N CYS A 63 13.72 -12.25 -2.06
CA CYS A 63 12.97 -11.74 -0.93
C CYS A 63 12.07 -12.81 -0.29
N PRO A 64 12.00 -12.85 1.06
CA PRO A 64 10.97 -13.61 1.74
C PRO A 64 9.57 -13.14 1.34
N VAL A 65 8.60 -14.06 1.36
CA VAL A 65 7.24 -13.83 0.86
C VAL A 65 6.46 -12.70 1.56
N TRP A 66 6.95 -12.16 2.67
CA TRP A 66 6.37 -11.01 3.38
C TRP A 66 7.03 -9.68 3.05
N THR A 67 7.98 -9.65 2.11
CA THR A 67 8.69 -8.45 1.69
C THR A 67 8.80 -8.33 0.17
N GLU A 68 9.10 -7.13 -0.29
CA GLU A 68 9.29 -6.79 -1.70
C GLU A 68 10.30 -5.62 -1.86
N GLY A 69 10.65 -5.31 -3.10
CA GLY A 69 11.67 -4.31 -3.45
C GLY A 69 12.94 -4.95 -3.97
N VAL A 70 13.84 -4.12 -4.50
CA VAL A 70 15.13 -4.58 -5.08
C VAL A 70 16.03 -5.16 -3.98
N SER A 71 15.90 -4.61 -2.77
CA SER A 71 16.68 -4.93 -1.58
C SER A 71 15.80 -5.58 -0.49
N CYS A 72 14.58 -6.02 -0.80
CA CYS A 72 13.60 -6.53 0.18
C CYS A 72 13.28 -5.54 1.31
N GLU A 73 13.38 -4.25 1.03
CA GLU A 73 13.27 -3.15 1.98
C GLU A 73 11.82 -2.83 2.38
N THR A 74 10.85 -3.27 1.58
CA THR A 74 9.43 -2.97 1.80
C THR A 74 8.72 -4.20 2.37
N VAL A 75 7.98 -4.01 3.46
CA VAL A 75 7.10 -5.04 4.01
C VAL A 75 5.81 -5.10 3.20
N ARG A 76 5.39 -6.29 2.78
CA ARG A 76 4.11 -6.50 2.09
C ARG A 76 2.94 -6.23 3.03
N VAL A 77 1.96 -5.48 2.54
CA VAL A 77 0.73 -5.12 3.26
C VAL A 77 -0.46 -5.73 2.55
N LEU A 78 -1.24 -6.53 3.27
CA LEU A 78 -2.50 -7.05 2.77
C LEU A 78 -3.55 -5.94 2.69
N ASP A 79 -4.25 -5.89 1.57
CA ASP A 79 -5.45 -5.10 1.41
C ASP A 79 -6.69 -5.93 1.76
N ILE A 80 -7.27 -5.64 2.92
CA ILE A 80 -8.50 -6.29 3.34
C ILE A 80 -9.68 -5.35 3.13
N HIS A 81 -10.75 -5.88 2.53
CA HIS A 81 -12.06 -5.24 2.48
C HIS A 81 -13.12 -6.22 2.95
N VAL A 82 -13.71 -5.94 4.11
CA VAL A 82 -14.81 -6.72 4.65
C VAL A 82 -16.07 -5.88 4.57
N ARG A 83 -17.07 -6.36 3.84
CA ARG A 83 -18.43 -5.83 3.81
C ARG A 83 -19.36 -6.87 4.39
N SER A 84 -20.05 -6.51 5.47
CA SER A 84 -21.17 -7.26 6.01
C SER A 84 -22.46 -6.50 5.75
N GLU A 85 -23.50 -7.24 5.40
CA GLU A 85 -24.76 -6.65 4.98
C GLU A 85 -25.92 -7.59 5.33
N GLY A 86 -26.95 -7.03 5.95
CA GLY A 86 -28.21 -7.73 6.22
C GLY A 86 -29.20 -7.55 5.08
N CYS A 87 -30.48 -7.68 5.37
CA CYS A 87 -31.56 -7.27 4.47
C CYS A 87 -32.21 -5.97 4.97
N GLU A 88 -32.85 -5.22 4.06
CA GLU A 88 -33.58 -3.97 4.37
C GLU A 88 -32.69 -2.75 4.73
N ASP A 89 -31.45 -2.70 4.21
CA ASP A 89 -30.59 -1.51 4.37
C ASP A 89 -31.15 -0.28 3.65
N ALA A 90 -30.81 0.93 4.14
CA ALA A 90 -31.29 2.20 3.61
C ALA A 90 -31.11 2.30 2.09
N GLY A 91 -32.22 2.30 1.35
CA GLY A 91 -32.25 2.35 -0.12
C GLY A 91 -32.45 0.99 -0.82
N ARG A 92 -32.63 -0.11 -0.08
CA ARG A 92 -32.96 -1.45 -0.62
C ARG A 92 -34.13 -2.07 0.13
N ALA A 93 -35.34 -1.86 -0.38
CA ALA A 93 -36.49 -2.65 0.04
C ALA A 93 -36.42 -4.05 -0.60
N ASP A 94 -36.59 -5.11 0.20
CA ASP A 94 -36.78 -6.51 -0.23
C ASP A 94 -35.63 -7.18 -1.02
N VAL A 95 -34.40 -6.67 -0.93
CA VAL A 95 -33.21 -7.35 -1.45
C VAL A 95 -32.15 -7.41 -0.36
N CYS A 96 -31.75 -8.62 0.01
CA CYS A 96 -30.63 -8.83 0.92
C CYS A 96 -29.33 -8.36 0.28
N GLY A 97 -28.52 -7.67 1.08
CA GLY A 97 -27.20 -7.24 0.69
C GLY A 97 -26.26 -8.39 0.36
N LYS A 98 -25.18 -8.08 -0.36
CA LYS A 98 -24.11 -9.06 -0.64
C LYS A 98 -22.95 -8.79 0.29
N ALA A 99 -22.75 -9.69 1.25
CA ALA A 99 -21.55 -9.69 2.06
C ALA A 99 -20.37 -10.22 1.23
N TYR A 100 -19.20 -9.63 1.47
CA TYR A 100 -17.95 -10.13 0.91
C TYR A 100 -16.74 -9.82 1.77
N ILE A 101 -15.69 -10.60 1.58
CA ILE A 101 -14.40 -10.54 2.25
C ILE A 101 -13.35 -10.66 1.16
N LYS A 102 -12.74 -9.53 0.81
CA LYS A 102 -11.69 -9.46 -0.18
C LYS A 102 -10.32 -9.41 0.47
N VAL A 103 -9.41 -10.21 -0.05
CA VAL A 103 -7.97 -10.20 0.28
C VAL A 103 -7.24 -9.83 -1.02
N ASP A 104 -6.51 -8.72 -1.00
CA ASP A 104 -5.84 -8.16 -2.19
C ASP A 104 -6.79 -8.03 -3.40
N GLY A 105 -8.02 -7.57 -3.12
CA GLY A 105 -9.06 -7.33 -4.12
C GLY A 105 -9.84 -8.58 -4.57
N THR A 106 -9.36 -9.79 -4.25
CA THR A 106 -10.02 -11.05 -4.61
C THR A 106 -11.02 -11.46 -3.52
N ASP A 107 -12.26 -11.76 -3.90
CA ASP A 107 -13.31 -12.20 -2.98
C ASP A 107 -13.15 -13.68 -2.61
N HIS A 108 -13.12 -13.97 -1.31
CA HIS A 108 -12.96 -15.32 -0.76
C HIS A 108 -14.18 -15.78 0.05
N SER A 109 -15.30 -15.08 -0.06
CA SER A 109 -16.47 -15.33 0.78
C SER A 109 -17.19 -16.62 0.38
N PRO A 110 -17.69 -17.40 1.36
CA PRO A 110 -18.62 -18.50 1.09
C PRO A 110 -19.96 -18.05 0.50
N HIS A 111 -20.35 -16.78 0.70
CA HIS A 111 -21.62 -16.19 0.25
C HIS A 111 -22.87 -16.92 0.77
N SER A 112 -22.80 -17.50 1.97
CA SER A 112 -23.93 -18.15 2.64
C SER A 112 -24.58 -17.25 3.69
N ARG A 113 -25.85 -17.47 4.03
CA ARG A 113 -26.49 -16.82 5.19
C ARG A 113 -25.69 -17.06 6.47
N GLY A 114 -25.70 -16.07 7.37
CA GLY A 114 -25.00 -16.13 8.65
C GLY A 114 -23.56 -15.64 8.57
N TYR A 115 -22.72 -16.15 9.47
CA TYR A 115 -21.32 -15.74 9.61
C TYR A 115 -20.46 -16.40 8.54
N ASN A 116 -19.86 -15.58 7.69
CA ASN A 116 -18.87 -15.97 6.70
C ASN A 116 -17.49 -15.66 7.26
N VAL A 117 -16.61 -16.67 7.34
CA VAL A 117 -15.27 -16.55 7.92
C VAL A 117 -14.22 -16.88 6.87
N VAL A 118 -13.24 -16.00 6.71
CA VAL A 118 -12.03 -16.23 5.90
C VAL A 118 -10.82 -16.16 6.83
N VAL A 119 -9.96 -17.18 6.77
CA VAL A 119 -8.73 -17.25 7.56
C VAL A 119 -7.54 -17.04 6.65
N VAL A 120 -6.69 -16.08 7.01
CA VAL A 120 -5.48 -15.73 6.26
C VAL A 120 -4.26 -15.97 7.12
N ASP A 121 -3.21 -16.54 6.52
CA ASP A 121 -1.91 -16.66 7.15
C ASP A 121 -1.23 -15.29 7.26
N GLY A 122 -1.03 -14.81 8.49
CA GLY A 122 -0.44 -13.50 8.76
C GLY A 122 1.08 -13.44 8.56
N ALA A 123 1.73 -14.54 8.18
CA ALA A 123 3.13 -14.55 7.78
C ALA A 123 3.29 -14.39 6.27
N THR A 124 2.40 -14.96 5.47
CA THR A 124 2.54 -15.08 4.01
C THR A 124 1.47 -14.36 3.21
N GLY A 125 0.31 -14.08 3.82
CA GLY A 125 -0.87 -13.57 3.15
C GLY A 125 -1.73 -14.63 2.47
N ALA A 126 -1.36 -15.91 2.56
CA ALA A 126 -2.12 -16.98 1.93
C ALA A 126 -3.47 -17.20 2.62
N VAL A 127 -4.55 -17.31 1.84
CA VAL A 127 -5.86 -17.73 2.35
C VAL A 127 -5.80 -19.20 2.72
N LEU A 128 -5.97 -19.52 3.99
CA LEU A 128 -5.87 -20.88 4.53
C LEU A 128 -7.19 -21.64 4.46
N GLY A 129 -8.32 -20.94 4.49
CA GLY A 129 -9.63 -21.56 4.42
C GLY A 129 -10.78 -20.58 4.59
N THR A 130 -11.94 -20.99 4.10
CA THR A 130 -13.17 -20.21 4.11
C THR A 130 -14.32 -21.10 4.60
N ARG A 131 -15.23 -20.56 5.43
CA ARG A 131 -16.35 -21.33 5.97
C ARG A 131 -17.53 -20.44 6.33
N GLY A 132 -18.74 -20.90 5.97
CA GLY A 132 -20.01 -20.28 6.36
C GLY A 132 -20.64 -20.98 7.55
N PHE A 133 -21.32 -20.21 8.40
CA PHE A 133 -22.04 -20.69 9.57
C PHE A 133 -23.41 -20.04 9.61
N ASP A 134 -24.44 -20.81 9.28
CA ASP A 134 -25.83 -20.36 9.31
C ASP A 134 -26.35 -20.31 10.76
N THR A 135 -25.97 -19.27 11.49
CA THR A 135 -26.39 -19.04 12.88
C THR A 135 -27.83 -18.54 12.98
N HIS A 136 -28.56 -18.45 11.86
CA HIS A 136 -29.98 -18.13 11.86
C HIS A 136 -30.83 -19.40 11.93
N GLU A 137 -30.66 -20.34 10.99
CA GLU A 137 -31.49 -21.55 10.93
C GLU A 137 -30.92 -22.75 11.71
N ASP A 138 -29.59 -22.87 11.84
CA ASP A 138 -28.97 -24.02 12.49
C ASP A 138 -28.60 -23.71 13.94
N SER A 139 -29.39 -24.27 14.86
CA SER A 139 -29.19 -24.17 16.32
C SER A 139 -27.80 -24.59 16.83
N SER A 140 -27.06 -25.40 16.07
CA SER A 140 -25.72 -25.84 16.41
C SER A 140 -24.60 -25.03 15.72
N ALA A 141 -24.94 -24.14 14.78
CA ALA A 141 -23.95 -23.34 14.05
C ALA A 141 -23.13 -22.42 14.96
N GLY A 142 -23.73 -21.83 16.00
CA GLY A 142 -22.99 -21.03 16.98
C GLY A 142 -21.91 -21.82 17.72
N ASN A 143 -22.20 -23.07 18.10
CA ASN A 143 -21.22 -23.95 18.73
C ASN A 143 -20.10 -24.32 17.75
N ARG A 144 -20.44 -24.65 16.50
CA ARG A 144 -19.42 -24.95 15.48
C ARG A 144 -18.54 -23.75 15.14
N LEU A 145 -19.12 -22.54 15.10
CA LEU A 145 -18.37 -21.31 14.90
C LEU A 145 -17.41 -21.08 16.07
N ARG A 146 -17.89 -21.19 17.31
CA ARG A 146 -17.03 -21.12 18.52
C ARG A 146 -15.85 -22.09 18.42
N ASP A 147 -16.12 -23.37 18.16
CA ASP A 147 -15.10 -24.41 18.14
C ASP A 147 -14.09 -24.17 17.01
N TYR A 148 -14.57 -23.77 15.83
CA TYR A 148 -13.72 -23.37 14.71
C TYR A 148 -12.81 -22.20 15.08
N LEU A 149 -13.37 -21.11 15.59
CA LEU A 149 -12.60 -19.91 15.97
C LEU A 149 -11.62 -20.21 17.10
N ASN A 150 -11.98 -21.01 18.10
CA ASN A 150 -11.11 -21.36 19.21
C ASN A 150 -9.94 -22.27 18.81
N GLY A 151 -10.12 -23.12 17.80
CA GLY A 151 -9.03 -23.93 17.24
C GLY A 151 -7.99 -23.13 16.44
N LEU A 152 -8.27 -21.85 16.13
CA LEU A 152 -7.31 -21.00 15.44
C LEU A 152 -6.27 -20.46 16.43
N HIS A 153 -4.99 -20.71 16.12
CA HIS A 153 -3.84 -20.21 16.89
C HIS A 153 -2.73 -19.72 15.98
N GLY A 154 -1.78 -18.99 16.58
CA GLY A 154 -0.59 -18.48 15.91
C GLY A 154 -0.89 -17.30 14.98
N HIS A 155 -0.14 -17.20 13.89
CA HIS A 155 -0.20 -16.09 12.93
C HIS A 155 -1.38 -16.21 11.98
N LYS A 156 -2.61 -16.20 12.50
CA LYS A 156 -3.83 -16.24 11.69
C LYS A 156 -4.61 -14.95 11.85
N ILE A 157 -4.87 -14.31 10.73
CA ILE A 157 -5.84 -13.22 10.59
C ILE A 157 -7.20 -13.86 10.34
N VAL A 158 -8.22 -13.39 11.05
CA VAL A 158 -9.58 -13.93 10.96
C VAL A 158 -10.51 -12.83 10.53
N LEU A 159 -11.10 -12.99 9.35
CA LEU A 159 -12.01 -12.02 8.73
C LEU A 159 -13.42 -12.56 8.80
N VAL A 160 -14.37 -11.73 9.20
CA VAL A 160 -15.75 -12.13 9.45
C VAL A 160 -16.71 -11.12 8.84
N ALA A 161 -17.68 -11.62 8.07
CA ALA A 161 -18.81 -10.84 7.57
C ALA A 161 -20.12 -11.62 7.76
N ILE A 162 -21.18 -10.95 8.16
CA ILE A 162 -22.53 -11.52 8.16
C ILE A 162 -23.20 -11.22 6.81
N GLN A 163 -23.87 -12.23 6.25
CA GLN A 163 -24.79 -12.09 5.13
C GLN A 163 -26.21 -12.44 5.58
N ASP A 164 -27.18 -11.59 5.21
CA ASP A 164 -28.61 -11.76 5.48
C ASP A 164 -28.95 -11.72 6.98
N GLU A 165 -28.71 -12.80 7.72
CA GLU A 165 -29.01 -12.89 9.15
C GLU A 165 -28.05 -13.87 9.85
N GLY A 166 -27.52 -13.49 11.02
CA GLY A 166 -26.74 -14.37 11.88
C GLY A 166 -26.98 -14.22 13.39
N SER A 167 -27.99 -13.47 13.83
CA SER A 167 -28.20 -13.11 15.24
C SER A 167 -28.75 -14.26 16.12
N ILE A 168 -29.59 -15.16 15.60
CA ILE A 168 -30.41 -16.07 16.44
C ILE A 168 -29.59 -17.00 17.35
N HIS A 169 -28.65 -17.76 16.80
CA HIS A 169 -27.89 -18.80 17.51
C HIS A 169 -26.44 -18.41 17.77
N MET A 170 -26.14 -17.11 17.86
CA MET A 170 -24.76 -16.60 17.91
C MET A 170 -24.10 -16.67 19.30
N SER A 171 -24.88 -16.69 20.38
CA SER A 171 -24.36 -16.53 21.75
C SER A 171 -23.14 -17.40 22.11
N PRO A 172 -23.04 -18.69 21.71
CA PRO A 172 -21.88 -19.52 22.02
C PRO A 172 -20.54 -19.03 21.45
N ALA A 173 -20.56 -18.23 20.38
CA ALA A 173 -19.37 -17.80 19.65
C ALA A 173 -18.87 -16.40 20.04
N ILE A 174 -19.61 -15.65 20.86
CA ILE A 174 -19.24 -14.26 21.25
C ILE A 174 -17.87 -14.22 21.92
N ASP A 175 -17.63 -15.07 22.91
CA ASP A 175 -16.34 -15.09 23.62
C ASP A 175 -15.18 -15.53 22.72
N ALA A 176 -15.46 -16.38 21.73
CA ALA A 176 -14.46 -16.77 20.74
C ALA A 176 -14.06 -15.60 19.84
N LEU A 177 -15.02 -14.74 19.44
CA LEU A 177 -14.72 -13.49 18.73
C LEU A 177 -13.96 -12.49 19.61
N LYS A 178 -14.35 -12.35 20.88
CA LYS A 178 -13.61 -11.49 21.85
C LYS A 178 -12.18 -11.97 22.06
N ARG A 179 -11.94 -13.29 22.11
CA ARG A 179 -10.60 -13.88 22.13
C ARG A 179 -9.76 -13.45 20.92
N LEU A 180 -10.38 -13.21 19.77
CA LEU A 180 -9.71 -12.72 18.56
C LEU A 180 -9.52 -11.20 18.54
N GLY A 181 -10.07 -10.48 19.51
CA GLY A 181 -9.95 -9.04 19.70
C GLY A 181 -11.22 -8.24 19.44
N ALA A 182 -12.38 -8.88 19.22
CA ALA A 182 -13.63 -8.16 19.10
C ALA A 182 -14.01 -7.48 20.44
N THR A 183 -14.62 -6.29 20.35
CA THR A 183 -15.10 -5.49 21.48
C THR A 183 -16.62 -5.44 21.48
N ASP A 184 -17.23 -5.18 22.64
CA ASP A 184 -18.68 -5.03 22.71
C ASP A 184 -19.16 -3.72 22.04
N PRO A 185 -20.35 -3.73 21.41
CA PRO A 185 -21.20 -4.89 21.16
C PRO A 185 -20.72 -5.74 19.96
N VAL A 186 -20.67 -7.07 20.13
CA VAL A 186 -20.29 -8.02 19.06
C VAL A 186 -21.50 -8.46 18.24
N GLN A 187 -22.60 -8.81 18.89
CA GLN A 187 -23.77 -9.37 18.23
C GLN A 187 -24.68 -8.25 17.66
N PRO A 188 -25.00 -8.25 16.36
CA PRO A 188 -26.06 -7.42 15.80
C PRO A 188 -27.47 -7.88 16.22
N ASP A 189 -28.46 -7.01 16.06
CA ASP A 189 -29.88 -7.37 16.13
C ASP A 189 -30.32 -8.18 14.90
N ASP A 190 -31.62 -8.49 14.80
CA ASP A 190 -32.21 -9.20 13.65
C ASP A 190 -31.84 -8.51 12.33
N ARG A 191 -31.13 -9.23 11.44
CA ARG A 191 -30.67 -8.71 10.13
C ARG A 191 -29.70 -7.53 10.24
N GLY A 192 -29.06 -7.32 11.39
CA GLY A 192 -27.95 -6.38 11.48
C GLY A 192 -26.67 -6.92 10.83
N SER A 193 -25.66 -6.07 10.72
CA SER A 193 -24.39 -6.39 10.06
C SER A 193 -23.21 -6.30 11.04
N PHE A 194 -22.20 -7.16 10.81
CA PHE A 194 -20.95 -7.16 11.57
C PHE A 194 -19.78 -7.53 10.66
N ALA A 195 -18.88 -6.57 10.47
CA ALA A 195 -17.63 -6.74 9.75
C ALA A 195 -16.47 -6.68 10.73
N PHE A 196 -15.62 -7.70 10.74
CA PHE A 196 -14.53 -7.83 11.72
C PHE A 196 -13.26 -8.38 11.09
N ALA A 197 -12.13 -7.82 11.53
CA ALA A 197 -10.80 -8.35 11.28
C ALA A 197 -10.09 -8.53 12.62
N GLY A 198 -9.89 -9.79 13.01
CA GLY A 198 -9.26 -10.19 14.26
C GLY A 198 -7.97 -10.96 14.05
N TYR A 199 -7.32 -11.29 15.17
CA TYR A 199 -6.05 -12.01 15.18
C TYR A 199 -6.06 -13.15 16.20
N ALA A 200 -5.64 -14.35 15.80
CA ALA A 200 -5.67 -15.55 16.62
C ALA A 200 -4.53 -15.65 17.65
N GLY A 201 -3.43 -14.91 17.44
CA GLY A 201 -2.28 -14.93 18.34
C GLY A 201 -2.54 -14.20 19.66
N ALA A 202 -1.67 -14.44 20.65
CA ALA A 202 -1.81 -13.87 21.99
C ALA A 202 -1.60 -12.35 22.02
N ASN A 203 -0.62 -11.86 21.26
CA ASN A 203 -0.30 -10.43 21.16
C ASN A 203 -1.21 -9.77 20.13
N LYS A 204 -2.21 -9.00 20.61
CA LYS A 204 -3.21 -8.36 19.75
C LYS A 204 -2.61 -7.15 19.02
N PRO A 205 -2.56 -7.16 17.68
CA PRO A 205 -2.07 -6.02 16.92
C PRO A 205 -3.08 -4.87 16.91
N GLN A 206 -2.57 -3.66 16.67
CA GLN A 206 -3.38 -2.42 16.66
C GLN A 206 -4.35 -2.32 15.48
N TRP A 207 -4.12 -3.08 14.40
CA TRP A 207 -4.99 -3.05 13.21
C TRP A 207 -6.31 -3.81 13.41
N ILE A 208 -6.51 -4.53 14.52
CA ILE A 208 -7.78 -5.19 14.82
C ILE A 208 -8.88 -4.14 14.79
N THR A 209 -9.91 -4.41 14.00
CA THR A 209 -10.99 -3.46 13.79
C THR A 209 -12.29 -4.18 13.55
N GLN A 210 -13.38 -3.51 13.93
CA GLN A 210 -14.72 -3.99 13.71
C GLN A 210 -15.66 -2.85 13.40
N ARG A 211 -16.74 -3.16 12.69
CA ARG A 211 -17.90 -2.31 12.56
C ARG A 211 -19.15 -3.17 12.69
N ARG A 212 -20.13 -2.63 13.41
CA ARG A 212 -21.44 -3.23 13.63
C ARG A 212 -22.48 -2.19 13.28
N ALA A 213 -23.59 -2.63 12.69
CA ALA A 213 -24.78 -1.82 12.53
C ALA A 213 -26.02 -2.66 12.82
N ASP A 214 -27.03 -2.03 13.43
CA ASP A 214 -28.35 -2.63 13.60
C ASP A 214 -29.10 -2.73 12.27
N LYS A 215 -30.25 -3.40 12.29
CA LYS A 215 -31.15 -3.54 11.15
C LYS A 215 -31.38 -2.21 10.43
N GLY A 216 -31.20 -2.22 9.12
CA GLY A 216 -31.41 -1.04 8.27
C GLY A 216 -30.35 0.05 8.37
N GLN A 217 -29.38 -0.09 9.27
CA GLN A 217 -28.25 0.85 9.45
C GLN A 217 -26.96 0.36 8.79
N GLY A 218 -27.00 -0.81 8.14
CA GLY A 218 -25.91 -1.35 7.36
C GLY A 218 -25.69 -0.60 6.03
N PRO A 219 -24.66 -0.98 5.27
CA PRO A 219 -23.69 -2.05 5.53
C PRO A 219 -22.66 -1.69 6.60
N SER A 220 -22.12 -2.70 7.26
CA SER A 220 -20.88 -2.57 8.04
C SER A 220 -19.69 -2.83 7.13
N GLU A 221 -18.84 -1.83 6.95
CA GLU A 221 -17.61 -1.95 6.14
C GLU A 221 -16.37 -1.54 6.91
N ILE A 222 -15.32 -2.35 6.77
CA ILE A 222 -13.97 -2.08 7.28
C ILE A 222 -12.93 -2.36 6.17
N PHE A 223 -11.82 -1.62 6.24
CA PHE A 223 -10.74 -1.66 5.26
C PHE A 223 -9.35 -1.83 5.88
N PRO A 224 -9.15 -2.78 6.82
CA PRO A 224 -7.90 -2.86 7.57
C PRO A 224 -6.71 -3.16 6.65
N LYS A 225 -5.58 -2.56 6.99
CA LYS A 225 -4.31 -2.76 6.27
C LYS A 225 -3.37 -3.54 7.19
N ILE A 226 -2.94 -4.70 6.74
CA ILE A 226 -2.25 -5.65 7.62
C ILE A 226 -0.88 -5.96 7.05
N ALA A 227 0.17 -5.44 7.69
CA ALA A 227 1.55 -5.79 7.37
C ALA A 227 1.84 -7.26 7.70
N LEU A 228 2.48 -7.97 6.77
CA LEU A 228 2.93 -9.34 6.96
C LEU A 228 4.18 -9.39 7.84
N SER A 229 4.33 -10.47 8.62
CA SER A 229 5.33 -10.52 9.71
C SER A 229 6.36 -11.64 9.59
N GLY A 230 6.31 -12.45 8.54
CA GLY A 230 7.20 -13.61 8.38
C GLY A 230 7.12 -14.64 9.52
N GLY A 231 6.04 -14.62 10.30
CA GLY A 231 5.85 -15.54 11.43
C GLY A 231 6.58 -15.12 12.72
N SER A 232 7.15 -13.91 12.79
CA SER A 232 7.75 -13.41 14.03
C SER A 232 6.76 -12.57 14.84
N SER A 233 6.49 -13.01 16.07
CA SER A 233 5.67 -12.25 17.04
C SER A 233 6.30 -10.91 17.43
N LEU A 234 7.62 -10.74 17.27
CA LEU A 234 8.33 -9.51 17.61
C LEU A 234 8.15 -8.43 16.52
N PHE A 235 7.89 -8.83 15.26
CA PHE A 235 7.66 -7.92 14.14
C PHE A 235 6.22 -7.36 14.07
N LEU A 236 5.25 -8.03 14.70
CA LEU A 236 3.84 -7.64 14.67
C LEU A 236 3.51 -6.37 15.46
N VAL A 237 4.47 -5.82 16.21
CA VAL A 237 4.20 -4.75 17.18
C VAL A 237 4.44 -3.34 16.62
N SER A 238 5.07 -3.13 15.45
CA SER A 238 5.41 -1.74 15.06
C SER A 238 5.58 -1.43 13.56
N VAL A 239 4.91 -2.13 12.64
CA VAL A 239 4.82 -1.63 11.25
C VAL A 239 3.60 -0.71 11.15
N ARG A 240 3.83 0.61 11.29
CA ARG A 240 2.80 1.62 11.00
C ARG A 240 2.57 1.63 9.49
N VAL A 241 1.32 1.49 9.08
CA VAL A 241 0.91 1.65 7.68
C VAL A 241 0.20 2.98 7.58
N LEU A 242 0.68 3.87 6.72
CA LEU A 242 -0.01 5.12 6.43
C LEU A 242 -1.22 4.85 5.53
N ASP A 243 -2.37 5.42 5.92
CA ASP A 243 -3.55 5.52 5.08
C ASP A 243 -3.50 6.82 4.28
N ILE A 244 -3.23 6.69 2.98
CA ILE A 244 -3.12 7.83 2.08
C ILE A 244 -4.31 7.89 1.16
N HIS A 245 -4.93 9.07 1.07
CA HIS A 245 -5.95 9.35 0.06
C HIS A 245 -5.60 10.63 -0.68
N VAL A 246 -5.25 10.49 -1.95
CA VAL A 246 -4.99 11.61 -2.85
C VAL A 246 -6.14 11.72 -3.84
N ARG A 247 -6.86 12.84 -3.79
CA ARG A 247 -7.85 13.22 -4.79
C ARG A 247 -7.36 14.45 -5.54
N SER A 248 -7.19 14.30 -6.84
CA SER A 248 -6.95 15.39 -7.77
C SER A 248 -8.20 15.64 -8.60
N GLU A 249 -8.52 16.91 -8.82
CA GLU A 249 -9.76 17.30 -9.49
C GLU A 249 -9.59 18.60 -10.26
N GLY A 250 -10.12 18.60 -11.48
CA GLY A 250 -10.20 19.78 -12.33
C GLY A 250 -11.50 20.54 -12.14
N CYS A 251 -11.76 21.51 -13.02
CA CYS A 251 -13.11 22.08 -13.14
C CYS A 251 -13.88 21.36 -14.25
N GLU A 252 -15.20 21.24 -14.08
CA GLU A 252 -16.11 20.57 -15.02
C GLU A 252 -16.01 19.04 -15.04
N ASP A 253 -15.49 18.42 -13.97
CA ASP A 253 -15.51 16.97 -13.77
C ASP A 253 -16.94 16.42 -13.66
N ALA A 254 -17.13 15.14 -13.99
CA ALA A 254 -18.44 14.49 -14.10
C ALA A 254 -19.32 14.74 -12.85
N GLY A 255 -20.47 15.39 -13.04
CA GLY A 255 -21.38 15.76 -11.96
C GLY A 255 -21.17 17.16 -11.36
N ARG A 256 -20.20 17.95 -11.85
CA ARG A 256 -19.93 19.33 -11.39
C ARG A 256 -19.90 20.31 -12.56
N ALA A 257 -21.07 20.72 -13.03
CA ALA A 257 -21.19 21.79 -14.02
C ALA A 257 -20.93 23.16 -13.34
N GLY A 258 -19.88 23.89 -13.76
CA GLY A 258 -19.66 25.28 -13.38
C GLY A 258 -18.95 25.54 -12.04
N VAL A 259 -18.47 24.51 -11.34
CA VAL A 259 -17.68 24.63 -10.10
C VAL A 259 -16.43 23.78 -10.19
N CYS A 260 -15.30 24.29 -9.72
CA CYS A 260 -14.06 23.54 -9.65
C CYS A 260 -14.10 22.51 -8.52
N GLY A 261 -13.53 21.34 -8.77
CA GLY A 261 -13.32 20.35 -7.74
C GLY A 261 -12.34 20.81 -6.66
N LYS A 262 -12.49 20.25 -5.45
CA LYS A 262 -11.54 20.48 -4.35
C LYS A 262 -10.59 19.31 -4.28
N ALA A 263 -9.32 19.55 -4.62
CA ALA A 263 -8.27 18.57 -4.45
C ALA A 263 -7.87 18.48 -2.98
N TYR A 264 -7.55 17.27 -2.53
CA TYR A 264 -7.09 17.02 -1.16
C TYR A 264 -6.11 15.86 -1.10
N ILE A 265 -5.25 15.91 -0.08
CA ILE A 265 -4.24 14.90 0.19
C ILE A 265 -4.35 14.59 1.67
N LYS A 266 -4.92 13.44 1.98
CA LYS A 266 -5.10 12.98 3.35
C LYS A 266 -4.02 11.99 3.74
N VAL A 267 -3.44 12.20 4.91
CA VAL A 267 -2.53 11.29 5.59
C VAL A 267 -3.20 10.89 6.90
N ASP A 268 -3.49 9.60 7.08
CA ASP A 268 -4.26 9.06 8.20
C ASP A 268 -5.59 9.81 8.42
N GLY A 269 -6.29 10.07 7.31
CA GLY A 269 -7.59 10.74 7.28
C GLY A 269 -7.55 12.26 7.43
N THR A 270 -6.43 12.86 7.83
CA THR A 270 -6.25 14.31 8.00
C THR A 270 -5.81 14.96 6.70
N ASP A 271 -6.50 16.01 6.24
CA ASP A 271 -6.19 16.73 4.99
C ASP A 271 -5.04 17.72 5.19
N HIS A 272 -3.97 17.57 4.39
CA HIS A 272 -2.77 18.40 4.43
C HIS A 272 -2.58 19.24 3.15
N SER A 273 -3.57 19.26 2.26
CA SER A 273 -3.45 20.00 1.01
C SER A 273 -3.40 21.52 1.21
N PRO A 274 -2.52 22.24 0.48
CA PRO A 274 -2.54 23.70 0.39
C PRO A 274 -3.82 24.27 -0.23
N HIS A 275 -4.59 23.46 -0.98
CA HIS A 275 -5.81 23.86 -1.69
C HIS A 275 -5.63 25.05 -2.66
N SER A 276 -4.45 25.16 -3.27
CA SER A 276 -4.17 26.17 -4.30
C SER A 276 -4.38 25.62 -5.71
N ARG A 277 -4.65 26.46 -6.71
CA ARG A 277 -4.62 26.04 -8.13
C ARG A 277 -3.25 25.46 -8.48
N GLY A 278 -3.23 24.45 -9.35
CA GLY A 278 -2.04 23.80 -9.85
C GLY A 278 -1.65 22.60 -9.01
N TYR A 279 -0.36 22.28 -8.97
CA TYR A 279 0.17 21.13 -8.27
C TYR A 279 0.26 21.41 -6.77
N ASN A 280 -0.43 20.62 -5.97
CA ASN A 280 -0.36 20.59 -4.52
C ASN A 280 0.50 19.39 -4.14
N VAL A 281 1.56 19.63 -3.36
CA VAL A 281 2.52 18.60 -2.94
C VAL A 281 2.53 18.50 -1.43
N VAL A 282 2.46 17.27 -0.91
CA VAL A 282 2.63 16.95 0.52
C VAL A 282 3.80 15.96 0.63
N VAL A 283 4.77 16.28 1.49
CA VAL A 283 5.94 15.44 1.74
C VAL A 283 5.79 14.79 3.10
N VAL A 284 5.93 13.48 3.15
CA VAL A 284 5.80 12.68 4.37
C VAL A 284 7.12 11.95 4.63
N ASP A 285 7.55 11.90 5.88
CA ASP A 285 8.68 11.10 6.30
C ASP A 285 8.35 9.60 6.16
N GLY A 286 9.17 8.87 5.42
CA GLY A 286 8.96 7.45 5.13
C GLY A 286 9.27 6.50 6.29
N ALA A 287 9.87 6.99 7.38
CA ALA A 287 10.14 6.20 8.58
C ALA A 287 9.12 6.50 9.69
N THR A 288 8.83 7.78 9.94
CA THR A 288 7.92 8.18 11.03
C THR A 288 6.49 8.33 10.57
N GLY A 289 6.26 8.68 9.29
CA GLY A 289 4.94 9.01 8.75
C GLY A 289 4.47 10.42 9.10
N GLU A 290 5.37 11.28 9.57
CA GLU A 290 5.10 12.68 9.86
C GLU A 290 5.06 13.50 8.56
N VAL A 291 4.11 14.43 8.46
CA VAL A 291 4.08 15.39 7.34
C VAL A 291 5.17 16.44 7.55
N LEU A 292 6.15 16.46 6.65
CA LEU A 292 7.33 17.31 6.74
C LEU A 292 7.15 18.68 6.10
N ASP A 293 6.45 18.74 4.96
CA ASP A 293 6.22 19.99 4.21
C ASP A 293 4.98 19.88 3.32
N THR A 294 4.32 21.00 3.08
CA THR A 294 3.18 21.10 2.15
C THR A 294 3.33 22.35 1.29
N ARG A 295 3.14 22.22 -0.02
CA ARG A 295 3.41 23.33 -0.95
C ARG A 295 2.54 23.31 -2.20
N GLY A 296 2.08 24.49 -2.60
CA GLY A 296 1.30 24.72 -3.81
C GLY A 296 2.13 25.37 -4.92
N PHE A 297 1.92 24.94 -6.16
CA PHE A 297 2.57 25.47 -7.35
C PHE A 297 1.53 25.74 -8.44
N ASP A 298 1.21 27.02 -8.67
CA ASP A 298 0.28 27.46 -9.71
C ASP A 298 0.92 27.40 -11.10
N THR A 299 1.13 26.17 -11.60
CA THR A 299 1.69 25.89 -12.94
C THR A 299 0.75 26.24 -14.08
N HIS A 300 -0.47 26.71 -13.80
CA HIS A 300 -1.37 27.25 -14.80
C HIS A 300 -1.07 28.72 -15.11
N LYS A 301 -0.99 29.59 -14.09
CA LYS A 301 -0.80 31.02 -14.31
C LYS A 301 0.65 31.49 -14.27
N ASN A 302 1.52 30.80 -13.53
CA ASN A 302 2.88 31.27 -13.28
C ASN A 302 3.89 30.46 -14.10
N SER A 303 4.52 31.10 -15.08
CA SER A 303 5.54 30.50 -15.94
C SER A 303 6.79 30.02 -15.19
N SER A 304 7.06 30.57 -14.01
CA SER A 304 8.16 30.12 -13.14
C SER A 304 7.78 28.95 -12.23
N ALA A 305 6.49 28.68 -12.01
CA ALA A 305 6.03 27.67 -11.06
C ALA A 305 6.45 26.25 -11.47
N GLY A 306 6.54 25.95 -12.78
CA GLY A 306 7.07 24.68 -13.27
C GLY A 306 8.54 24.45 -12.87
N ASN A 307 9.37 25.49 -12.98
CA ASN A 307 10.75 25.42 -12.52
C ASN A 307 10.85 25.32 -10.99
N GLY A 308 10.01 26.08 -10.26
CA GLY A 308 9.93 25.98 -8.81
C GLY A 308 9.55 24.57 -8.33
N LEU A 309 8.57 23.94 -9.00
CA LEU A 309 8.17 22.56 -8.71
C LEU A 309 9.31 21.58 -9.01
N LYS A 310 9.96 21.71 -10.17
CA LYS A 310 11.13 20.89 -10.55
C LYS A 310 12.23 20.96 -9.50
N ASP A 311 12.64 22.17 -9.11
CA ASP A 311 13.75 22.38 -8.18
C ASP A 311 13.38 21.85 -6.79
N TYR A 312 12.13 22.08 -6.35
CA TYR A 312 11.60 21.54 -5.11
C TYR A 312 11.64 20.01 -5.08
N LEU A 313 11.06 19.36 -6.10
CA LEU A 313 11.01 17.90 -6.19
C LEU A 313 12.42 17.31 -6.28
N ASN A 314 13.35 17.91 -7.03
CA ASN A 314 14.72 17.42 -7.16
C ASN A 314 15.54 17.54 -5.88
N GLY A 315 15.25 18.53 -5.02
CA GLY A 315 15.88 18.64 -3.70
C GLY A 315 15.43 17.58 -2.69
N LEU A 316 14.38 16.81 -2.98
CA LEU A 316 13.90 15.75 -2.09
C LEU A 316 14.74 14.49 -2.28
N HIS A 317 15.35 14.02 -1.18
CA HIS A 317 16.15 12.80 -1.13
C HIS A 317 15.85 11.98 0.13
N GLY A 318 16.33 10.73 0.13
CA GLY A 318 16.20 9.81 1.25
C GLY A 318 14.80 9.22 1.38
N HIS A 319 14.41 8.90 2.61
CA HIS A 319 13.15 8.25 2.95
C HIS A 319 11.99 9.26 2.96
N LYS A 320 11.65 9.86 1.81
CA LYS A 320 10.52 10.79 1.69
C LYS A 320 9.48 10.24 0.71
N ILE A 321 8.25 10.17 1.19
CA ILE A 321 7.05 9.92 0.38
C ILE A 321 6.57 11.27 -0.15
N VAL A 322 6.24 11.33 -1.44
CA VAL A 322 5.82 12.56 -2.11
C VAL A 322 4.44 12.35 -2.71
N LEU A 323 3.46 13.09 -2.20
CA LEU A 323 2.06 13.01 -2.62
C LEU A 323 1.70 14.25 -3.43
N VAL A 324 1.04 14.06 -4.55
CA VAL A 324 0.74 15.13 -5.51
C VAL A 324 -0.71 15.07 -5.95
N ALA A 325 -1.39 16.21 -5.89
CA ALA A 325 -2.73 16.39 -6.45
C ALA A 325 -2.84 17.72 -7.20
N ILE A 326 -3.49 17.72 -8.36
CA ILE A 326 -3.83 18.96 -9.08
C ILE A 326 -5.21 19.45 -8.64
N GLN A 327 -5.32 20.76 -8.42
CA GLN A 327 -6.59 21.48 -8.27
C GLN A 327 -6.78 22.49 -9.41
N ASP A 328 -8.00 22.55 -9.97
CA ASP A 328 -8.38 23.44 -11.09
C ASP A 328 -7.62 23.14 -12.38
N ASP A 329 -6.37 23.61 -12.51
CA ASP A 329 -5.52 23.37 -13.67
C ASP A 329 -4.05 23.48 -13.28
N GLY A 330 -3.24 22.58 -13.83
CA GLY A 330 -1.77 22.63 -13.73
C GLY A 330 -1.04 22.43 -15.05
N SER A 331 -1.72 22.53 -16.19
CA SER A 331 -1.27 22.05 -17.51
C SER A 331 -0.24 22.97 -18.20
N GLN A 332 -0.36 24.30 -18.03
CA GLN A 332 0.29 25.27 -18.91
C GLN A 332 1.83 25.32 -18.84
N HIS A 333 2.39 25.20 -17.64
CA HIS A 333 3.83 25.38 -17.40
C HIS A 333 4.47 24.17 -16.72
N MET A 334 3.93 22.96 -16.93
CA MET A 334 4.38 21.76 -16.22
C MET A 334 5.66 21.12 -16.78
N SER A 335 5.98 21.35 -18.06
CA SER A 335 7.06 20.65 -18.75
C SER A 335 8.40 20.55 -17.98
N PRO A 336 8.88 21.60 -17.29
CA PRO A 336 10.16 21.52 -16.55
C PRO A 336 10.18 20.48 -15.42
N ALA A 337 9.03 20.12 -14.85
CA ALA A 337 8.95 19.25 -13.68
C ALA A 337 8.64 17.77 -14.01
N ILE A 338 8.44 17.42 -15.29
CA ILE A 338 8.12 16.06 -15.74
C ILE A 338 9.23 15.07 -15.32
N ASP A 339 10.48 15.38 -15.61
CA ASP A 339 11.61 14.49 -15.28
C ASP A 339 11.81 14.37 -13.77
N ALA A 340 11.50 15.43 -13.01
CA ALA A 340 11.54 15.38 -11.55
C ALA A 340 10.47 14.44 -10.98
N LEU A 341 9.26 14.41 -11.56
CA LEU A 341 8.23 13.43 -11.21
C LEU A 341 8.62 12.00 -11.62
N LYS A 342 9.21 11.81 -12.81
CA LYS A 342 9.74 10.51 -13.25
C LYS A 342 10.83 10.00 -12.32
N ARG A 343 11.71 10.88 -11.84
CA ARG A 343 12.71 10.57 -10.81
C ARG A 343 12.06 10.05 -9.53
N LEU A 344 10.85 10.48 -9.18
CA LEU A 344 10.09 9.99 -8.02
C LEU A 344 9.30 8.71 -8.30
N GLY A 345 9.29 8.22 -9.54
CA GLY A 345 8.63 6.98 -9.98
C GLY A 345 7.37 7.17 -10.81
N ALA A 346 7.01 8.41 -11.19
CA ALA A 346 5.89 8.63 -12.09
C ALA A 346 6.18 8.06 -13.50
N THR A 347 5.15 7.58 -14.16
CA THR A 347 5.19 7.04 -15.53
C THR A 347 4.32 7.88 -16.47
N ASP A 348 4.62 7.86 -17.77
CA ASP A 348 3.77 8.57 -18.73
C ASP A 348 2.41 7.88 -18.88
N PRO A 349 1.31 8.63 -19.07
CA PRO A 349 1.22 10.10 -19.13
C PRO A 349 1.17 10.78 -17.76
N ILE A 350 1.98 11.83 -17.57
CA ILE A 350 2.05 12.62 -16.32
C ILE A 350 1.25 13.92 -16.45
N ALA A 351 1.52 14.72 -17.48
CA ALA A 351 0.87 16.01 -17.66
C ALA A 351 -0.57 15.83 -18.15
N PRO A 352 -1.59 16.33 -17.43
CA PRO A 352 -2.94 16.33 -17.94
C PRO A 352 -3.16 17.45 -18.98
N ASP A 353 -4.21 17.28 -19.79
CA ASP A 353 -4.75 18.34 -20.63
C ASP A 353 -5.32 19.49 -19.77
N HIS A 354 -5.75 20.58 -20.40
CA HIS A 354 -6.38 21.70 -19.71
C HIS A 354 -7.52 21.20 -18.80
N ARG A 355 -7.42 21.47 -17.49
CA ARG A 355 -8.31 21.03 -16.40
C ARG A 355 -8.42 19.52 -16.20
N GLY A 356 -7.46 18.73 -16.69
CA GLY A 356 -7.36 17.34 -16.28
C GLY A 356 -6.80 17.20 -14.86
N SER A 357 -6.87 15.99 -14.32
CA SER A 357 -6.46 15.66 -12.96
C SER A 357 -5.29 14.67 -12.96
N PHE A 358 -4.43 14.77 -11.95
CA PHE A 358 -3.31 13.88 -11.72
C PHE A 358 -3.11 13.69 -10.21
N ALA A 359 -3.33 12.46 -9.74
CA ALA A 359 -3.08 12.04 -8.38
C ALA A 359 -1.89 11.08 -8.37
N PHE A 360 -0.87 11.35 -7.57
CA PHE A 360 0.37 10.57 -7.54
C PHE A 360 0.91 10.41 -6.13
N ALA A 361 1.44 9.22 -5.85
CA ALA A 361 2.25 8.93 -4.69
C ALA A 361 3.58 8.33 -5.16
N GLY A 362 4.66 9.06 -4.92
CA GLY A 362 6.03 8.70 -5.30
C GLY A 362 6.98 8.61 -4.12
N TYR A 363 8.22 8.22 -4.41
CA TYR A 363 9.26 8.07 -3.41
C TYR A 363 10.57 8.75 -3.84
N ALA A 364 11.18 9.50 -2.95
CA ALA A 364 12.39 10.28 -3.23
C ALA A 364 13.68 9.45 -3.24
N GLY A 365 13.68 8.28 -2.59
CA GLY A 365 14.83 7.37 -2.53
C GLY A 365 15.16 6.73 -3.88
N THR A 366 16.36 6.17 -3.99
CA THR A 366 16.85 5.55 -5.23
C THR A 366 16.14 4.24 -5.54
N ASN A 367 15.87 3.43 -4.51
CA ASN A 367 15.15 2.17 -4.65
C ASN A 367 13.64 2.45 -4.64
N LYS A 368 12.97 2.18 -5.77
CA LYS A 368 11.55 2.50 -5.94
C LYS A 368 10.67 1.40 -5.35
N PRO A 369 9.86 1.71 -4.32
CA PRO A 369 8.93 0.73 -3.77
C PRO A 369 7.77 0.46 -4.73
N GLN A 370 7.15 -0.71 -4.60
CA GLN A 370 6.06 -1.14 -5.48
C GLN A 370 4.74 -0.39 -5.23
N TRP A 371 4.58 0.24 -4.05
CA TRP A 371 3.38 1.01 -3.74
C TRP A 371 3.26 2.33 -4.52
N ILE A 372 4.31 2.75 -5.25
CA ILE A 372 4.24 3.93 -6.12
C ILE A 372 3.10 3.75 -7.10
N THR A 373 2.21 4.74 -7.14
CA THR A 373 1.00 4.66 -7.94
C THR A 373 0.59 6.05 -8.41
N GLN A 374 -0.10 6.07 -9.54
CA GLN A 374 -0.66 7.27 -10.10
C GLN A 374 -1.97 7.00 -10.80
N ARG A 375 -2.80 8.04 -10.87
CA ARG A 375 -3.97 8.08 -11.73
C ARG A 375 -4.05 9.45 -12.39
N ARG A 376 -4.45 9.45 -13.65
CA ARG A 376 -4.59 10.64 -14.48
C ARG A 376 -5.90 10.57 -15.24
N ALA A 377 -6.55 11.70 -15.41
CA ALA A 377 -7.76 11.82 -16.22
C ALA A 377 -7.76 13.11 -17.03
N ASP A 378 -8.32 13.06 -18.23
CA ASP A 378 -8.58 14.24 -19.05
C ASP A 378 -9.66 15.13 -18.43
N LYS A 379 -9.79 16.32 -18.99
CA LYS A 379 -10.86 17.26 -18.66
C LYS A 379 -12.22 16.56 -18.64
N GLY A 380 -12.97 16.71 -17.56
CA GLY A 380 -14.33 16.17 -17.44
C GLY A 380 -14.39 14.67 -17.13
N GLN A 381 -13.24 13.99 -17.11
CA GLN A 381 -13.12 12.57 -16.78
C GLN A 381 -12.56 12.35 -15.36
N GLY A 382 -12.21 13.43 -14.65
CA GLY A 382 -11.86 13.37 -13.25
C GLY A 382 -13.06 13.06 -12.35
N PRO A 383 -12.83 12.89 -11.04
CA PRO A 383 -11.56 13.04 -10.33
C PRO A 383 -10.57 11.88 -10.59
N SER A 384 -9.29 12.16 -10.44
CA SER A 384 -8.27 11.11 -10.28
C SER A 384 -8.08 10.84 -8.79
N GLU A 385 -8.36 9.62 -8.36
CA GLU A 385 -8.20 9.18 -6.97
C GLU A 385 -7.30 7.95 -6.87
N ILE A 386 -6.40 7.99 -5.88
CA ILE A 386 -5.56 6.87 -5.48
C ILE A 386 -5.59 6.70 -3.96
N PHE A 387 -5.43 5.45 -3.53
CA PHE A 387 -5.44 5.04 -2.13
C PHE A 387 -4.21 4.16 -1.80
N PRO A 388 -2.97 4.66 -2.02
CA PRO A 388 -1.78 3.88 -1.75
C PRO A 388 -1.67 3.59 -0.26
N LYS A 389 -1.15 2.41 0.07
CA LYS A 389 -0.88 2.02 1.45
C LYS A 389 0.60 1.86 1.60
N ILE A 390 1.17 2.58 2.55
CA ILE A 390 2.61 2.68 2.67
C ILE A 390 3.00 2.15 4.04
N ALA A 391 3.57 0.95 4.08
CA ALA A 391 4.26 0.47 5.27
C ALA A 391 5.47 1.36 5.51
N LEU A 392 5.51 2.00 6.67
CA LEU A 392 6.67 2.74 7.10
C LEU A 392 7.79 1.75 7.43
N SER A 393 8.99 2.05 6.95
CA SER A 393 10.16 1.31 7.39
C SER A 393 10.33 1.57 8.89
N ALA A 394 10.05 0.58 9.73
CA ALA A 394 10.61 0.58 11.07
C ALA A 394 12.12 0.73 10.88
N GLY A 395 12.72 1.76 11.47
CA GLY A 395 14.15 2.02 11.35
C GLY A 395 14.88 0.69 11.50
N VAL A 396 15.59 0.30 10.44
CA VAL A 396 16.42 -0.91 10.45
C VAL A 396 17.36 -0.73 11.64
N PHE A 397 17.11 -1.47 12.72
CA PHE A 397 18.06 -1.54 13.81
C PHE A 397 19.33 -2.13 13.21
N GLY A 398 20.35 -1.29 13.11
CA GLY A 398 21.67 -1.63 12.58
C GLY A 398 22.44 -2.61 13.45
#